data_AF-A0A3D3Q7C0-F1
#
_entry.id   AF-A0A3D3Q7C0-F1
#
_cell.length_a   1.000
_cell.length_b   1.000
_cell.length_c   1.000
_cell.angle_alpha   90.00
_cell.angle_beta   90.00
_cell.angle_gamma   90.00
#
_symmetry.space_group_name_H-M   'P 1'
#
loop_
_entity.id
_entity.type
_entity.pdbx_description
1 polymer ?
#
loop_
_entity_poly.entity_id
_entity_poly.type
_entity_poly.pdbx_seq_one_letter_code
_entity_poly.pdbx_strand_id
1 'polypeptide(L)' 'MTDEDIERYEDDMELRLWQEYRDVLPMFAFVVETERRFYLCNQVKLQKHDNAGGAWFELDLTDAWVWDM' A
#
# COMPACT_ATOMS: atom_id res chain seq x y z
N MET A 1 6.57 34.69 5.24
CA MET A 1 7.01 33.33 5.54
C MET A 1 8.50 33.31 5.28
N THR A 2 9.28 32.92 6.27
CA THR A 2 10.74 32.73 6.14
C THR A 2 11.04 31.32 5.63
N ASP A 3 12.26 31.07 5.15
CA ASP A 3 12.68 29.74 4.72
C ASP A 3 12.56 28.71 5.88
N GLU A 4 12.87 29.12 7.11
CA GLU A 4 12.67 28.30 8.32
C GLU A 4 11.19 27.97 8.61
N ASP A 5 10.26 28.86 8.28
CA ASP A 5 8.82 28.58 8.42
C ASP A 5 8.32 27.58 7.36
N ILE A 6 8.96 27.56 6.19
CA ILE A 6 8.64 26.62 5.10
C ILE A 6 9.18 25.24 5.44
N GLU A 7 10.45 25.12 5.84
CA GLU A 7 11.05 23.85 6.27
C GLU A 7 10.26 23.21 7.42
N ARG A 8 9.92 24.00 8.45
CA ARG A 8 9.11 23.49 9.58
C ARG A 8 7.73 23.01 9.12
N TYR A 9 7.11 23.69 8.17
CA TYR A 9 5.81 23.28 7.64
C TYR A 9 5.91 21.98 6.83
N GLU A 10 6.98 21.80 6.06
CA GLU A 10 7.27 20.57 5.31
C GLU A 10 7.50 19.39 6.27
N ASP A 11 8.34 19.56 7.29
CA ASP A 11 8.60 18.54 8.33
C ASP A 11 7.32 18.14 9.07
N ASP A 12 6.49 19.11 9.48
CA ASP A 12 5.23 18.86 10.18
C ASP A 12 4.19 18.16 9.27
N MET A 13 4.29 18.33 7.96
CA MET A 13 3.43 17.68 6.99
C MET A 13 3.88 16.23 6.74
N GLU A 14 5.18 15.99 6.60
CA GLU A 14 5.75 14.64 6.50
C GLU A 14 5.47 13.81 7.75
N LEU A 15 5.64 14.39 8.93
CA LEU A 15 5.37 13.71 10.20
C LEU A 15 3.90 13.29 10.31
N ARG A 16 2.97 14.15 9.86
CA ARG A 16 1.53 13.84 9.86
C ARG A 16 1.19 12.72 8.88
N LEU A 17 1.73 12.78 7.66
CA LEU A 17 1.56 11.68 6.69
C LEU A 17 2.05 10.36 7.28
N TRP A 18 3.24 10.37 7.89
CA TRP A 18 3.79 9.17 8.53
C TRP A 18 2.89 8.64 9.66
N GLN A 19 2.32 9.52 10.48
CA GLN A 19 1.37 9.14 11.53
C GLN A 19 0.11 8.51 10.94
N GLU A 20 -0.48 9.11 9.90
CA GLU A 20 -1.65 8.56 9.22
C GLU A 20 -1.37 7.16 8.67
N TYR A 21 -0.24 6.95 8.00
CA TYR A 21 0.19 5.63 7.52
C TYR A 21 0.34 4.63 8.66
N ARG A 22 1.00 5.03 9.74
CA ARG A 22 1.22 4.19 10.92
C ARG A 22 -0.08 3.77 11.59
N ASP A 23 -1.07 4.66 11.63
CA ASP A 23 -2.31 4.42 12.36
C ASP A 23 -3.25 3.47 11.61
N VAL A 24 -3.21 3.45 10.28
CA VAL A 24 -4.04 2.55 9.46
C VAL A 24 -3.41 1.19 9.24
N LEU A 25 -2.08 1.05 9.34
CA LEU A 25 -1.38 -0.23 9.15
C LEU A 25 -1.96 -1.40 9.97
N PRO A 26 -2.28 -1.24 11.27
CA PRO A 26 -2.88 -2.31 12.08
C PRO A 26 -4.29 -2.73 11.64
N MET A 27 -4.95 -1.98 10.75
CA MET A 27 -6.29 -2.30 10.23
C MET A 27 -6.27 -3.40 9.17
N PHE A 28 -5.09 -3.78 8.67
CA PHE A 28 -4.92 -4.75 7.60
C PHE A 28 -4.31 -6.05 8.12
N ALA A 29 -4.87 -7.18 7.68
CA ALA A 29 -4.39 -8.50 8.08
C ALA A 29 -3.23 -9.02 7.21
N PHE A 30 -3.12 -8.56 5.95
CA PHE A 30 -2.18 -9.10 4.97
C PHE A 30 -1.45 -8.01 4.20
N VAL A 31 -0.18 -8.29 3.89
CA VAL A 31 0.62 -7.60 2.88
C VAL A 31 0.76 -8.52 1.67
N VAL A 32 0.40 -8.05 0.49
CA VAL A 32 0.54 -8.76 -0.78
C VAL A 32 1.50 -7.98 -1.68
N GLU A 33 2.63 -8.59 -1.98
CA GLU A 33 3.64 -8.04 -2.89
C GLU A 33 3.52 -8.66 -4.27
N THR A 34 3.58 -7.81 -5.29
CA THR A 34 3.67 -8.20 -6.71
C THR A 34 4.90 -7.55 -7.32
N GLU A 35 5.35 -7.99 -8.49
CA GLU A 35 6.52 -7.38 -9.17
C GLU A 35 6.42 -5.86 -9.38
N ARG A 36 5.21 -5.29 -9.38
CA ARG A 36 4.99 -3.87 -9.67
C ARG A 36 4.52 -3.04 -8.47
N ARG A 37 3.93 -3.64 -7.44
CA ARG A 37 3.18 -2.94 -6.38
C ARG A 37 3.06 -3.75 -5.09
N PHE A 38 2.89 -3.04 -3.98
CA PHE A 38 2.46 -3.58 -2.69
C PHE A 38 1.00 -3.26 -2.40
N TYR A 39 0.32 -4.20 -1.75
CA TYR A 39 -1.06 -4.04 -1.32
C TYR A 39 -1.20 -4.43 0.15
N LEU A 40 -1.96 -3.63 0.90
CA LEU A 40 -2.49 -4.00 2.20
C LEU A 40 -3.94 -4.42 2.03
N CYS A 41 -4.35 -5.50 2.67
CA CYS A 41 -5.73 -5.99 2.55
C CYS A 41 -6.13 -6.86 3.75
N ASN A 42 -7.44 -7.07 3.90
CA ASN A 42 -8.00 -7.90 4.96
C ASN A 42 -8.33 -9.33 4.51
N GLN A 43 -8.40 -9.57 3.21
CA GLN A 43 -8.57 -10.90 2.66
C GLN A 43 -7.88 -11.01 1.30
N VAL A 44 -7.28 -12.18 1.05
CA VAL A 44 -6.63 -12.54 -0.22
C VAL A 44 -7.24 -13.82 -0.75
N LYS A 45 -7.66 -13.83 -2.02
CA LYS A 45 -7.93 -15.07 -2.77
C LYS A 45 -7.06 -15.09 -4.01
N LEU A 46 -6.33 -16.20 -4.18
CA LEU A 46 -5.50 -16.46 -5.35
C LEU A 46 -6.18 -17.51 -6.23
N GLN A 47 -6.34 -17.19 -7.51
CA GLN A 47 -6.79 -18.16 -8.50
C GLN A 47 -5.69 -18.34 -9.55
N LYS A 48 -5.33 -19.60 -9.82
CA LYS A 48 -4.36 -19.94 -10.85
C LYS A 48 -5.11 -20.29 -12.13
N HIS A 49 -4.71 -19.69 -13.24
CA HIS A 49 -5.22 -19.97 -14.56
C HIS A 49 -4.13 -20.60 -15.41
N ASP A 50 -4.39 -21.80 -15.93
CA ASP A 50 -3.48 -22.54 -16.80
C ASP A 50 -4.03 -22.53 -18.24
N ASN A 51 -3.44 -21.69 -19.09
CA ASN A 51 -3.92 -21.47 -20.46
C ASN A 51 -2.85 -21.92 -21.46
N ALA A 52 -3.22 -22.11 -22.73
CA ALA A 52 -2.28 -22.48 -23.80
C ALA A 52 -1.11 -21.49 -23.98
N GLY A 53 -1.26 -20.25 -23.51
CA GLY A 53 -0.22 -19.21 -23.53
C GLY A 53 0.64 -19.11 -22.26
N GLY A 54 0.46 -20.02 -21.30
CA GLY A 54 1.15 -20.00 -20.01
C GLY A 54 0.22 -19.81 -18.81
N ALA A 55 0.78 -20.04 -17.62
CA ALA A 55 0.07 -19.85 -16.37
C ALA A 55 0.07 -18.37 -15.96
N TRP A 56 -1.06 -17.88 -15.46
CA TRP A 56 -1.15 -16.57 -14.82
C TRP A 56 -1.99 -16.66 -13.54
N PHE A 57 -1.87 -15.65 -12.69
CA PHE A 57 -2.50 -15.61 -11.38
C PHE A 57 -3.43 -14.42 -11.27
N GLU A 58 -4.62 -14.66 -10.75
CA GLU A 58 -5.61 -13.66 -10.39
C GLU A 58 -5.63 -13.50 -8.88
N LEU A 59 -5.68 -12.26 -8.41
CA LEU A 59 -5.75 -11.91 -7.00
C LEU A 59 -7.01 -11.09 -6.75
N ASP A 60 -7.92 -11.63 -5.93
CA ASP A 60 -9.02 -10.86 -5.36
C ASP A 60 -8.65 -10.42 -3.94
N LEU A 61 -8.57 -9.09 -3.75
CA LEU A 61 -8.23 -8.47 -2.48
C LEU A 61 -9.44 -7.73 -1.91
N THR A 62 -9.74 -7.90 -0.61
CA THR A 62 -10.81 -7.16 0.08
C THR A 62 -10.23 -6.07 0.98
N ASP A 63 -10.86 -4.90 0.95
CA ASP A 63 -10.37 -3.67 1.60
C ASP A 63 -8.94 -3.34 1.17
N ALA A 64 -8.67 -3.42 -0.14
CA ALA A 64 -7.32 -3.28 -0.65
C ALA A 64 -6.88 -1.82 -0.69
N TRP A 65 -5.74 -1.54 -0.06
CA TRP A 65 -5.02 -0.27 -0.20
C TRP A 65 -3.72 -0.50 -0.94
N VAL A 66 -3.47 0.32 -1.98
CA VAL A 66 -2.23 0.29 -2.74
C VAL A 66 -1.19 1.10 -1.97
N TRP A 67 -0.06 0.46 -1.70
CA TRP A 67 1.11 1.11 -1.15
C TRP A 67 2.16 1.16 -2.26
N ASP A 68 2.34 2.34 -2.86
CA ASP A 68 3.56 2.61 -3.63
C ASP A 68 4.64 3.00 -2.61
N MET A 69 5.63 2.12 -2.42
CA MET A 69 6.89 2.42 -1.74
C MET A 69 7.81 3.17 -2.72
#